data_AF-A0A936P9Q8-F1
#
_entry.id   AF-A0A936P9Q8-F1
#
_cell.length_a   1.000
_cell.length_b   1.000
_cell.length_c   1.000
_cell.angle_alpha   90.00
_cell.angle_beta   90.00
_cell.angle_gamma   90.00
#
_symmetry.space_group_name_H-M   'P 1'
#
loop_
_entity.id
_entity.type
_entity.pdbx_description
1 polymer ?
#
loop_
_entity_poly.entity_id
_entity_poly.type
_entity_poly.pdbx_seq_one_letter_code
_entity_poly.pdbx_strand_id
1 'polypeptide(L)'
;MTDTATVTLDTSGLPCPAPLLGAKKLVDDLQPGQTLKLISDCQGTADDLFAWAKFTGNQVLESRKLADGKTAYIIQRAGGAQSTPIPHVTLDMRGVSCPGPILEARKLLDGMKAGEVLQLVSDCPGSADDVVSWAKAGAAELLFSHETGKGIHEFFLRRS
;
A
#
# COMPACT_ATOMS: atom_id res chain seq x y z
N MET A 1 27.07 -9.11 10.31
CA MET A 1 25.82 -9.72 10.81
C MET A 1 24.83 -8.60 10.97
N THR A 2 24.01 -8.34 9.96
CA THR A 2 23.04 -7.24 10.00
C THR A 2 21.68 -7.91 9.85
N ASP A 3 20.95 -8.04 10.96
CA ASP A 3 19.56 -8.47 10.96
C ASP A 3 18.77 -7.30 10.36
N THR A 4 18.59 -7.32 9.04
CA THR A 4 17.95 -6.23 8.28
C THR A 4 16.43 -6.16 8.53
N ALA A 5 15.89 -7.01 9.41
CA ALA A 5 14.47 -7.09 9.72
C ALA A 5 14.02 -5.93 10.62
N THR A 6 13.03 -5.17 10.17
CA THR A 6 12.45 -4.07 10.98
C THR A 6 11.56 -4.63 12.09
N VAL A 7 10.81 -5.70 11.80
CA VAL A 7 9.90 -6.36 12.74
C VAL A 7 10.12 -7.87 12.68
N THR A 8 9.96 -8.55 13.82
CA THR A 8 10.05 -10.01 13.91
C THR A 8 8.74 -10.59 14.43
N LEU A 9 8.25 -11.66 13.80
CA LEU A 9 7.08 -12.42 14.17
C LEU A 9 7.45 -13.91 14.29
N ASP A 10 7.29 -14.48 15.48
CA ASP A 10 7.39 -15.93 15.69
C ASP A 10 5.99 -16.56 15.74
N THR A 11 5.75 -17.51 14.84
CA THR A 11 4.50 -18.29 14.73
C THR A 11 4.71 -19.79 14.94
N SER A 12 5.87 -20.17 15.49
CA SER A 12 6.18 -21.56 15.80
C SER A 12 5.12 -22.16 16.73
N GLY A 13 4.72 -23.40 16.48
CA GLY A 13 3.72 -24.12 17.27
C GLY A 13 2.28 -23.70 16.99
N LEU A 14 2.04 -22.74 16.08
CA LEU A 14 0.69 -22.38 15.65
C LEU A 14 0.25 -23.26 14.46
N PRO A 15 -1.04 -23.65 14.41
CA PRO A 15 -1.56 -24.44 13.30
C PRO A 15 -1.58 -23.61 12.01
N CYS A 16 -1.33 -24.25 10.87
CA CYS A 16 -1.55 -23.62 9.57
C CYS A 16 -3.07 -23.31 9.45
N PRO A 17 -3.49 -22.11 8.99
CA PRO A 17 -2.73 -21.10 8.24
C PRO A 17 -2.23 -19.89 9.07
N ALA A 18 -2.11 -20.01 10.40
CA ALA A 18 -1.74 -18.88 11.27
C ALA A 18 -0.44 -18.16 10.87
N PRO A 19 0.64 -18.84 10.41
CA PRO A 19 1.86 -18.18 9.95
C PRO A 19 1.61 -17.17 8.83
N LEU A 20 0.84 -17.56 7.80
CA LEU A 20 0.54 -16.69 6.66
C LEU A 20 -0.35 -15.51 7.07
N LEU A 21 -1.39 -15.77 7.87
CA LEU A 21 -2.32 -14.72 8.32
C LEU A 21 -1.61 -13.68 9.19
N GLY A 22 -0.75 -14.13 10.11
CA GLY A 22 0.05 -13.25 10.96
C GLY A 22 1.04 -12.42 10.15
N ALA A 23 1.75 -13.06 9.19
CA ALA A 23 2.67 -12.38 8.31
C ALA A 23 1.96 -11.32 7.45
N LYS A 24 0.82 -11.66 6.85
CA LYS A 24 0.03 -10.72 6.04
C LYS A 24 -0.35 -9.49 6.84
N LYS A 25 -0.96 -9.68 8.01
CA LYS A 25 -1.42 -8.57 8.86
C LYS A 25 -0.28 -7.61 9.20
N LEU A 26 0.87 -8.15 9.59
CA LEU A 26 2.02 -7.32 9.94
C LEU A 26 2.64 -6.63 8.72
N VAL A 27 2.73 -7.32 7.58
CA VAL A 27 3.24 -6.72 6.34
C VAL A 27 2.33 -5.61 5.83
N ASP A 28 1.00 -5.72 6.00
CA ASP A 28 0.06 -4.67 5.64
C ASP A 28 0.25 -3.39 6.49
N ASP A 29 0.76 -3.52 7.73
CA ASP A 29 1.09 -2.39 8.62
C ASP A 29 2.50 -1.80 8.38
N LEU A 30 3.34 -2.45 7.55
CA LEU A 30 4.71 -1.99 7.26
C LEU A 30 4.75 -0.92 6.16
N GLN A 31 5.70 0.00 6.28
CA GLN A 31 6.00 0.92 5.20
C GLN A 31 6.68 0.20 4.03
N PRO A 32 6.50 0.66 2.77
CA PRO A 32 7.18 0.10 1.62
C PRO A 32 8.71 0.02 1.83
N GLY A 33 9.30 -1.11 1.49
CA GLY A 33 10.73 -1.36 1.67
C GLY A 33 11.13 -1.83 3.08
N GLN A 34 10.27 -1.71 4.09
CA GLN A 34 10.49 -2.34 5.39
C GLN A 34 10.32 -3.86 5.30
N THR A 35 10.90 -4.54 6.28
CA THR A 35 11.06 -6.00 6.28
C THR A 35 10.47 -6.63 7.55
N LEU A 36 9.70 -7.69 7.36
CA LEU A 36 9.24 -8.61 8.40
C LEU A 36 10.12 -9.86 8.39
N LYS A 37 10.58 -10.29 9.56
CA LYS A 37 11.15 -11.60 9.80
C LYS A 37 10.08 -12.53 10.37
N LEU A 38 9.62 -13.48 9.58
CA LEU A 38 8.69 -14.52 10.00
C LEU A 38 9.46 -15.78 10.42
N ILE A 39 9.21 -16.31 11.61
CA ILE A 39 9.70 -17.61 12.06
C ILE A 39 8.52 -18.58 12.10
N SER A 40 8.65 -19.72 11.43
CA SER A 40 7.62 -20.76 11.39
C SER A 40 8.21 -22.17 11.32
N ASP A 41 7.54 -23.13 11.95
CA ASP A 41 7.78 -24.57 11.86
C ASP A 41 6.77 -25.30 10.96
N CYS A 42 5.75 -24.62 10.41
CA CYS A 42 4.79 -25.21 9.47
C CYS A 42 5.48 -25.43 8.10
N GLN A 43 5.40 -26.68 7.60
CA GLN A 43 6.01 -27.10 6.33
C GLN A 43 5.41 -26.39 5.11
N GLY A 44 4.12 -26.07 5.14
CA GLY A 44 3.42 -25.36 4.05
C GLY A 44 3.72 -23.87 3.96
N THR A 45 4.34 -23.28 5.00
CA THR A 45 4.59 -21.83 5.06
C THR A 45 5.40 -21.33 3.87
N ALA A 46 6.36 -22.12 3.37
CA ALA A 46 7.17 -21.71 2.22
C ALA A 46 6.28 -21.47 1.00
N ASP A 47 5.55 -22.49 0.56
CA ASP A 47 4.72 -22.44 -0.65
C ASP A 47 3.66 -21.33 -0.56
N ASP A 48 2.97 -21.26 0.59
CA ASP A 48 1.94 -20.24 0.86
C ASP A 48 2.53 -18.82 0.81
N LEU A 49 3.69 -18.61 1.43
CA LEU A 49 4.33 -17.30 1.51
C LEU A 49 4.86 -16.84 0.15
N PHE A 50 5.50 -17.74 -0.61
CA PHE A 50 5.99 -17.41 -1.95
C PHE A 50 4.84 -17.13 -2.93
N ALA A 51 3.77 -17.91 -2.88
CA ALA A 51 2.58 -17.67 -3.68
C ALA A 51 1.94 -16.32 -3.32
N TRP A 52 1.70 -16.08 -2.03
CA TRP A 52 1.14 -14.82 -1.55
C TRP A 52 2.01 -13.61 -1.91
N ALA A 53 3.32 -13.71 -1.75
CA ALA A 53 4.26 -12.65 -2.11
C ALA A 53 4.16 -12.32 -3.61
N LYS A 54 4.11 -13.35 -4.47
CA LYS A 54 3.91 -13.17 -5.91
C LYS A 54 2.58 -12.48 -6.26
N PHE A 55 1.48 -12.82 -5.58
CA PHE A 55 0.17 -12.21 -5.83
C PHE A 55 0.04 -10.77 -5.29
N THR A 56 0.74 -10.45 -4.20
CA THR A 56 0.69 -9.14 -3.55
C THR A 56 1.77 -8.17 -4.00
N GLY A 57 2.76 -8.65 -4.76
CA GLY A 57 3.96 -7.90 -5.13
C GLY A 57 5.00 -7.79 -4.01
N ASN A 58 4.73 -8.37 -2.83
CA ASN A 58 5.71 -8.45 -1.75
C ASN A 58 6.87 -9.36 -2.15
N GLN A 59 8.02 -9.22 -1.49
CA GLN A 59 9.22 -9.98 -1.84
C GLN A 59 9.70 -10.81 -0.66
N VAL A 60 9.87 -12.11 -0.84
CA VAL A 60 10.60 -12.94 0.11
C VAL A 60 12.09 -12.84 -0.25
N LEU A 61 12.82 -12.02 0.50
CA LEU A 61 14.24 -11.73 0.25
C LEU A 61 15.16 -12.88 0.66
N GLU A 62 14.81 -13.57 1.76
CA GLU A 62 15.62 -14.65 2.30
C GLU A 62 14.73 -15.73 2.93
N SER A 63 15.16 -16.99 2.83
CA SER A 63 14.65 -18.09 3.64
C SER A 63 15.84 -18.85 4.22
N ARG A 64 15.82 -19.07 5.54
CA ARG A 64 16.89 -19.73 6.27
C ARG A 64 16.33 -20.72 7.28
N LYS A 65 16.75 -21.98 7.18
CA LYS A 65 16.46 -22.99 8.20
C LYS A 65 17.23 -22.66 9.49
N LEU A 66 16.53 -22.69 10.61
CA LEU A 66 17.07 -22.54 11.96
C LEU A 66 17.28 -23.91 12.61
N ALA A 67 17.86 -23.91 13.81
CA ALA A 67 17.82 -25.08 14.68
C ALA A 67 16.36 -25.45 15.02
N ASP A 68 16.14 -26.69 15.45
CA ASP A 68 14.83 -27.18 15.93
C ASP A 68 13.71 -27.28 14.87
N GLY A 69 14.08 -27.37 13.59
CA GLY A 69 13.12 -27.58 12.49
C GLY A 69 12.34 -26.33 12.06
N LYS A 70 12.66 -25.17 12.64
CA LYS A 70 12.06 -23.87 12.27
C LYS A 70 12.71 -23.29 11.01
N THR A 71 11.99 -22.42 10.32
CA THR A 71 12.49 -21.65 9.18
C THR A 71 12.18 -20.18 9.39
N ALA A 72 13.19 -19.33 9.21
CA ALA A 72 13.06 -17.89 9.19
C ALA A 72 12.93 -17.39 7.74
N TYR A 73 11.99 -16.50 7.49
CA TYR A 73 11.78 -15.84 6.20
C TYR A 73 11.90 -14.33 6.38
N ILE A 74 12.64 -13.67 5.51
CA ILE A 74 12.71 -12.21 5.45
C ILE A 74 11.80 -11.75 4.31
N ILE A 75 10.70 -11.11 4.66
CA ILE A 75 9.68 -10.62 3.75
C ILE A 75 9.82 -9.10 3.69
N GLN A 76 10.10 -8.55 2.53
CA GLN A 76 10.06 -7.12 2.30
C GLN A 76 8.67 -6.73 1.78
N ARG A 77 8.09 -5.71 2.42
CA ARG A 77 6.92 -5.04 1.89
C ARG A 77 7.28 -4.47 0.52
N ALA A 78 6.52 -4.86 -0.50
CA ALA A 78 6.65 -4.35 -1.85
C ALA A 78 6.81 -2.82 -1.85
N GLY A 79 7.75 -2.31 -2.64
CA GLY A 79 7.82 -0.88 -2.98
C GLY A 79 6.65 -0.38 -3.83
N GLY A 80 5.67 -1.23 -4.13
CA GLY A 80 4.55 -0.92 -4.99
C GLY A 80 3.45 -1.96 -4.86
N ALA A 81 2.53 -1.73 -3.93
CA ALA A 81 1.12 -2.10 -4.01
C ALA A 81 0.43 -1.59 -2.74
N GLN A 82 0.07 -0.30 -2.73
CA GLN A 82 -0.83 0.36 -1.77
C GLN A 82 -0.30 0.53 -0.33
N SER A 83 0.69 1.41 -0.14
CA SER A 83 0.65 2.29 1.03
C SER A 83 -0.05 3.56 0.58
N THR A 84 -1.19 3.91 1.17
CA THR A 84 -1.86 5.20 0.92
C THR A 84 -0.83 6.32 1.05
N PRO A 85 -0.55 7.12 0.00
CA PRO A 85 0.40 8.22 0.10
C PRO A 85 -0.02 9.16 1.23
N ILE A 86 0.92 9.63 2.05
CA ILE A 86 0.60 10.60 3.11
C ILE A 86 0.23 11.93 2.43
N PRO A 87 -1.02 12.40 2.57
CA PRO A 87 -1.40 13.68 2.00
C PRO A 87 -0.81 14.81 2.83
N HIS A 88 -0.34 15.84 2.14
CA HIS A 88 -0.01 17.12 2.75
C HIS A 88 -1.27 17.95 2.96
N VAL A 89 -2.24 17.80 2.05
CA VAL A 89 -3.55 18.44 2.10
C VAL A 89 -4.61 17.43 1.70
N THR A 90 -5.75 17.46 2.40
CA THR A 90 -6.93 16.66 2.07
C THR A 90 -8.09 17.58 1.68
N LEU A 91 -8.71 17.30 0.54
CA LEU A 91 -9.87 17.99 0.00
C LEU A 91 -11.04 17.00 -0.12
N ASP A 92 -12.04 17.18 0.72
CA ASP A 92 -13.27 16.39 0.71
C ASP A 92 -14.38 17.15 -0.02
N MET A 93 -14.81 16.59 -1.15
CA MET A 93 -15.81 17.18 -2.05
C MET A 93 -16.97 16.21 -2.31
N ARG A 94 -17.26 15.32 -1.35
CA ARG A 94 -18.46 14.47 -1.40
C ARG A 94 -19.74 15.32 -1.41
N GLY A 95 -20.74 14.89 -2.17
CA GLY A 95 -22.01 15.61 -2.36
C GLY A 95 -21.94 16.79 -3.34
N VAL A 96 -20.76 17.09 -3.90
CA VAL A 96 -20.59 18.17 -4.89
C VAL A 96 -20.67 17.60 -6.29
N SER A 97 -21.63 18.08 -7.08
CA SER A 97 -21.77 17.68 -8.48
C SER A 97 -20.63 18.22 -9.35
N CYS A 98 -20.27 17.44 -10.36
CA CYS A 98 -19.29 17.83 -11.35
C CYS A 98 -19.69 19.15 -12.06
N PRO A 99 -18.73 20.07 -12.36
CA PRO A 99 -17.28 19.90 -12.32
C PRO A 99 -16.60 20.37 -11.01
N GLY A 100 -17.36 20.62 -9.94
CA GLY A 100 -16.84 21.22 -8.69
C GLY A 100 -15.57 20.56 -8.12
N PRO A 101 -15.54 19.23 -7.92
CA PRO A 101 -14.40 18.56 -7.29
C PRO A 101 -13.06 18.76 -8.02
N ILE A 102 -13.06 18.71 -9.35
CA ILE A 102 -11.84 18.82 -10.16
C ILE A 102 -11.33 20.26 -10.20
N LEU A 103 -12.24 21.23 -10.30
CA LEU A 103 -11.87 22.64 -10.34
C LEU A 103 -11.25 23.09 -9.01
N GLU A 104 -11.84 22.68 -7.89
CA GLU A 104 -11.31 23.01 -6.56
C GLU A 104 -10.01 22.25 -6.27
N ALA A 105 -9.90 20.97 -6.66
CA ALA A 105 -8.65 20.23 -6.56
C ALA A 105 -7.52 20.90 -7.35
N ARG A 106 -7.81 21.39 -8.56
CA ARG A 106 -6.84 22.09 -9.40
C ARG A 106 -6.38 23.41 -8.77
N LYS A 107 -7.31 24.25 -8.31
CA LYS A 107 -6.97 25.51 -7.62
C LYS A 107 -6.08 25.29 -6.40
N LEU A 108 -6.39 24.25 -5.62
CA LEU A 108 -5.63 23.89 -4.44
C LEU A 108 -4.23 23.42 -4.82
N LEU A 109 -4.12 22.52 -5.81
CA LEU A 109 -2.86 21.97 -6.28
C LEU A 109 -1.96 23.03 -6.95
N ASP A 110 -2.55 24.02 -7.65
CA ASP A 110 -1.82 25.16 -8.22
C ASP A 110 -1.16 26.04 -7.11
N GLY A 111 -1.74 26.06 -5.90
CA GLY A 111 -1.18 26.74 -4.73
C GLY A 111 -0.19 25.93 -3.89
N MET A 112 -0.03 24.63 -4.19
CA MET A 112 0.87 23.73 -3.46
C MET A 112 2.31 23.77 -3.99
N LYS A 113 3.27 23.37 -3.17
CA LYS A 113 4.67 23.25 -3.57
C LYS A 113 4.87 22.00 -4.42
N ALA A 114 5.82 22.06 -5.36
CA ALA A 114 6.23 20.90 -6.13
C ALA A 114 6.62 19.73 -5.22
N GLY A 115 6.10 18.54 -5.51
CA GLY A 115 6.27 17.34 -4.70
C GLY A 115 5.25 17.12 -3.60
N GLU A 116 4.43 18.12 -3.23
CA GLU A 116 3.36 17.93 -2.23
C GLU A 116 2.22 17.07 -2.78
N VAL A 117 1.55 16.34 -1.88
CA VAL A 117 0.51 15.36 -2.23
C VAL A 117 -0.86 15.85 -1.73
N LEU A 118 -1.82 15.94 -2.63
CA LEU A 118 -3.23 16.23 -2.38
C LEU A 118 -4.03 14.93 -2.35
N GLN A 119 -4.78 14.69 -1.28
CA GLN A 119 -5.85 13.69 -1.27
C GLN A 119 -7.17 14.36 -1.66
N LEU A 120 -7.79 13.93 -2.76
CA LEU A 120 -9.13 14.32 -3.19
C LEU A 120 -10.11 13.19 -2.88
N VAL A 121 -11.16 13.47 -2.10
CA VAL A 121 -12.28 12.55 -1.84
C VAL A 121 -13.50 13.05 -2.61
N SER A 122 -14.07 12.23 -3.49
CA SER A 122 -15.22 12.60 -4.31
C SER A 122 -16.17 11.42 -4.52
N ASP A 123 -17.47 11.69 -4.54
CA ASP A 123 -18.51 10.74 -4.92
C ASP A 123 -19.10 11.03 -6.32
N CYS A 124 -18.47 11.92 -7.10
CA CYS A 124 -18.91 12.19 -8.47
C CYS A 124 -18.51 11.03 -9.39
N PRO A 125 -19.44 10.43 -10.17
CA PRO A 125 -19.14 9.31 -11.07
C PRO A 125 -18.06 9.63 -12.13
N GLY A 126 -17.96 10.89 -12.56
CA GLY A 126 -16.98 11.33 -13.56
C GLY A 126 -15.59 11.61 -13.00
N SER A 127 -15.43 11.63 -11.66
CA SER A 127 -14.17 12.04 -11.02
C SER A 127 -12.97 11.17 -11.40
N ALA A 128 -13.18 9.86 -11.58
CA ALA A 128 -12.10 8.95 -11.95
C ALA A 128 -11.54 9.25 -13.36
N ASP A 129 -12.42 9.44 -14.35
CA ASP A 129 -12.02 9.74 -15.73
C ASP A 129 -11.38 11.14 -15.83
N ASP A 130 -11.91 12.11 -15.10
CA ASP A 130 -11.38 13.46 -15.05
C ASP A 130 -9.97 13.51 -14.42
N VAL A 131 -9.77 12.80 -13.30
CA VAL A 131 -8.47 12.73 -12.62
C VAL A 131 -7.42 12.04 -13.50
N VAL A 132 -7.77 10.95 -14.19
CA VAL A 132 -6.87 10.28 -15.13
C VAL A 132 -6.50 11.20 -16.29
N SER A 133 -7.49 11.91 -16.84
CA SER A 133 -7.27 12.87 -17.93
C SER A 133 -6.38 14.03 -17.49
N TRP A 134 -6.59 14.53 -16.27
CA TRP A 134 -5.79 15.58 -15.68
C TRP A 134 -4.33 15.14 -15.45
N ALA A 135 -4.12 13.92 -14.94
CA ALA A 135 -2.78 13.38 -14.75
C ALA A 135 -2.03 13.25 -16.09
N LYS A 136 -2.72 12.84 -17.15
CA LYS A 136 -2.16 12.78 -18.53
C LYS A 136 -1.82 14.15 -19.10
N ALA A 137 -2.54 15.21 -18.69
CA ALA A 137 -2.25 16.57 -19.10
C ALA A 137 -0.97 17.15 -18.47
N GLY A 138 -0.35 16.45 -17.51
CA GLY A 138 0.97 16.78 -16.94
C GLY A 138 0.98 17.90 -15.90
N ALA A 139 -0.18 18.35 -15.43
CA ALA A 139 -0.29 19.35 -14.34
C ALA A 139 -0.19 18.73 -12.93
N ALA A 140 -0.50 17.43 -12.82
CA ALA A 140 -0.41 16.66 -11.59
C ALA A 140 -0.06 15.21 -11.94
N GLU A 141 0.49 14.48 -10.97
CA GLU A 141 0.79 13.06 -11.11
C GLU A 141 -0.10 12.24 -10.18
N LEU A 142 -0.87 11.32 -10.73
CA LEU A 142 -1.70 10.41 -9.95
C LEU A 142 -0.82 9.32 -9.31
N LEU A 143 -0.61 9.40 -8.00
CA LEU A 143 0.16 8.43 -7.23
C LEU A 143 -0.67 7.20 -6.85
N PHE A 144 -1.93 7.42 -6.47
CA PHE A 144 -2.80 6.37 -5.95
C PHE A 144 -4.28 6.73 -6.11
N SER A 145 -5.14 5.73 -6.33
CA SER A 145 -6.58 5.91 -6.29
C SER A 145 -7.27 4.62 -5.84
N HIS A 146 -8.33 4.75 -5.04
CA HIS A 146 -9.15 3.62 -4.60
C HIS A 146 -10.60 4.07 -4.31
N GLU A 147 -11.52 3.11 -4.20
CA GLU A 147 -12.91 3.36 -3.81
C GLU A 147 -13.10 2.98 -2.33
N THR A 148 -13.44 3.95 -1.48
CA THR A 148 -13.67 3.77 -0.04
C THR A 148 -15.16 3.74 0.28
N GLY A 149 -15.84 2.66 -0.12
CA GLY A 149 -17.28 2.45 0.10
C GLY A 149 -18.14 2.80 -1.12
N LYS A 150 -19.46 2.57 -1.05
CA LYS A 150 -20.38 2.67 -2.21
C LYS A 150 -20.27 4.03 -2.92
N GLY A 151 -19.50 4.10 -4.01
CA GLY A 151 -19.38 5.27 -4.88
C GLY A 151 -18.52 6.40 -4.33
N ILE A 152 -17.69 6.20 -3.30
CA ILE A 152 -16.74 7.21 -2.82
C ILE A 152 -15.36 6.85 -3.34
N HIS A 153 -14.75 7.76 -4.09
CA HIS A 153 -13.41 7.62 -4.63
C HIS A 153 -12.44 8.55 -3.92
N GLU A 154 -11.27 8.03 -3.57
CA GLU A 154 -10.14 8.85 -3.11
C GLU A 154 -9.00 8.78 -4.12
N PHE A 155 -8.43 9.94 -4.41
CA PHE A 155 -7.33 10.12 -5.35
C PHE A 155 -6.18 10.83 -4.64
N PHE A 156 -4.95 10.39 -4.86
CA PHE A 156 -3.74 10.99 -4.32
C PHE A 156 -2.91 11.53 -5.47
N LEU A 157 -2.81 12.86 -5.51
CA LEU A 157 -2.24 13.60 -6.62
C LEU A 157 -1.02 14.37 -6.13
N ARG A 158 0.12 14.16 -6.79
CA ARG A 158 1.35 14.90 -6.52
C ARG A 158 1.43 16.11 -7.44
N ARG A 159 1.82 17.25 -6.87
CA ARG A 159 2.19 18.44 -7.65
C ARG A 159 3.49 18.16 -8.42
N SER A 160 3.42 18.19 -9.75
CA SER A 160 4.58 18.15 -10.65
C SER A 160 5.40 19.43 -10.57
#